data_AF-A0A7C6E1W9-F1
#
_entry.id   AF-A0A7C6E1W9-F1
#
_cell.length_a   1.000
_cell.length_b   1.000
_cell.length_c   1.000
_cell.angle_alpha   90.00
_cell.angle_beta   90.00
_cell.angle_gamma   90.00
#
_symmetry.space_group_name_H-M   'P 1'
#
loop_
_entity.id
_entity.type
_entity.pdbx_description
1 polymer ?
#
loop_
_entity_poly.entity_id
_entity_poly.type
_entity_poly.pdbx_seq_one_letter_code
_entity_poly.pdbx_strand_id
1 'polypeptide(L)'
;MAFRTQAFVCALLSWSAITAAELRYPVRHDHWLKSGEGTLEIHENGVRFHESNNRKHRWNWRWADIQQLKLSPRTIWVLTYEDVRLKLGQDRRHRFDLTGSGDFQDVWRLLRGRAEVRLVAALADTEAEVLWRVPVKLVRRFGGVQGLLLATTHGLTFQADLPAHSRTWLWPDLDSVARTGPAMLTVTTYERSLADYGSLKSFAFQLREPLPEDRFHRLWAEVQRQHGLKLLTDDAKRSNVQ
;
A
#
# COMPACT_ATOMS: atom_id res chain seq x y z
N MET A 1 -64.06 20.50 31.64
CA MET A 1 -63.07 20.32 30.56
C MET A 1 -61.69 20.24 31.21
N ALA A 2 -61.03 19.08 31.19
CA ALA A 2 -59.70 18.91 31.80
C ALA A 2 -58.69 18.56 30.71
N PHE A 3 -57.69 19.43 30.54
CA PHE A 3 -56.64 19.30 29.53
C PHE A 3 -55.59 18.26 29.97
N ARG A 4 -55.22 17.41 29.00
CA ARG A 4 -54.16 16.39 29.08
C ARG A 4 -52.79 17.04 28.89
N THR A 5 -51.79 16.56 29.61
CA THR A 5 -50.38 16.84 29.27
C THR A 5 -49.60 15.53 29.31
N GLN A 6 -49.34 14.95 28.14
CA GLN A 6 -48.38 13.87 27.96
C GLN A 6 -47.00 14.49 27.73
N ALA A 7 -46.06 14.21 28.62
CA ALA A 7 -44.67 14.62 28.46
C ALA A 7 -43.97 13.69 27.46
N PHE A 8 -43.53 14.24 26.34
CA PHE A 8 -42.61 13.57 25.43
C PHE A 8 -41.19 13.65 26.00
N VAL A 9 -40.60 12.49 26.29
CA VAL A 9 -39.17 12.37 26.64
C VAL A 9 -38.38 12.22 25.34
N CYS A 10 -37.65 13.26 24.95
CA CYS A 10 -36.68 13.19 23.86
C CYS A 10 -35.40 12.52 24.38
N ALA A 11 -35.10 11.31 23.89
CA ALA A 11 -33.79 10.69 24.09
C ALA A 11 -32.74 11.43 23.25
N LEU A 12 -31.78 12.08 23.91
CA LEU A 12 -30.62 12.70 23.28
C LEU A 12 -29.64 11.59 22.88
N LEU A 13 -29.53 11.35 21.57
CA LEU A 13 -28.43 10.55 20.99
C LEU A 13 -27.15 11.39 21.04
N SER A 14 -26.28 11.11 21.99
CA SER A 14 -24.93 11.66 22.04
C SER A 14 -24.08 11.05 20.93
N TRP A 15 -23.84 11.82 19.88
CA TRP A 15 -22.88 11.47 18.82
C TRP A 15 -21.47 11.63 19.41
N SER A 16 -20.83 10.53 19.78
CA SER A 16 -19.39 10.54 20.06
C SER A 16 -18.66 10.84 18.75
N ALA A 17 -18.08 12.03 18.63
CA ALA A 17 -17.14 12.32 17.57
C ALA A 17 -15.90 11.43 17.80
N ILE A 18 -15.77 10.38 16.99
CA ILE A 18 -14.52 9.62 16.92
C ILE A 18 -13.51 10.60 16.32
N THR A 19 -12.57 11.09 17.14
CA THR A 19 -11.44 11.86 16.62
C THR A 19 -10.60 10.89 15.79
N ALA A 20 -10.69 11.00 14.46
CA ALA A 20 -9.85 10.23 13.56
C ALA A 20 -8.37 10.47 13.89
N ALA A 21 -7.58 9.39 13.93
CA ALA A 21 -6.15 9.49 14.21
C ALA A 21 -5.48 10.37 13.16
N GLU A 22 -4.80 11.42 13.62
CA GLU A 22 -3.97 12.30 12.79
C GLU A 22 -2.50 11.98 13.08
N LEU A 23 -1.75 11.58 12.06
CA LEU A 23 -0.31 11.32 12.18
C LEU A 23 0.46 12.53 11.66
N ARG A 24 1.47 13.00 12.41
CA ARG A 24 2.26 14.17 12.06
C ARG A 24 3.74 13.84 12.05
N TYR A 25 4.42 14.25 10.98
CA TYR A 25 5.83 13.95 10.77
C TYR A 25 6.63 15.22 10.41
N PRO A 26 7.77 15.47 11.07
CA PRO A 26 8.73 16.44 10.59
C PRO A 26 9.43 15.86 9.36
N VAL A 27 9.33 16.58 8.25
CA VAL A 27 9.88 16.15 6.95
C VAL A 27 10.62 17.29 6.27
N ARG A 28 11.45 16.94 5.31
CA ARG A 28 11.97 17.87 4.30
C ARG A 28 11.40 17.51 2.94
N HIS A 29 11.24 18.50 2.08
CA HIS A 29 11.00 18.31 0.66
C HIS A 29 11.97 19.15 -0.16
N ASP A 30 12.28 18.68 -1.37
CA ASP A 30 13.19 19.39 -2.26
C ASP A 30 12.46 20.46 -3.09
N HIS A 31 13.12 21.61 -3.19
CA HIS A 31 12.87 22.67 -4.15
C HIS A 31 13.73 22.44 -5.40
N TRP A 32 13.51 23.24 -6.44
CA TRP A 32 14.35 23.23 -7.64
C TRP A 32 15.85 23.46 -7.34
N LEU A 33 16.20 24.20 -6.27
CA LEU A 33 17.59 24.54 -5.91
C LEU A 33 17.94 24.39 -4.41
N LYS A 34 16.98 24.05 -3.55
CA LYS A 34 17.14 24.01 -2.09
C LYS A 34 16.28 22.88 -1.52
N SER A 35 16.22 22.73 -0.21
CA SER A 35 15.21 21.94 0.47
C SER A 35 14.53 22.77 1.55
N GLY A 36 13.30 22.39 1.88
CA GLY A 36 12.45 23.05 2.86
C GLY A 36 11.95 22.07 3.90
N GLU A 37 12.17 22.39 5.18
CA GLU A 37 11.61 21.64 6.30
C GLU A 37 10.17 22.05 6.60
N GLY A 38 9.37 21.08 7.01
CA GLY A 38 7.97 21.29 7.33
C GLY A 38 7.33 20.10 8.03
N THR A 39 6.02 20.13 8.11
CA THR A 39 5.21 19.07 8.72
C THR A 39 4.33 18.42 7.67
N LEU A 40 4.39 17.10 7.59
CA LEU A 40 3.46 16.27 6.83
C LEU A 40 2.42 15.68 7.80
N GLU A 41 1.14 15.91 7.50
CA GLU A 41 0.00 15.42 8.27
C GLU A 41 -0.75 14.39 7.42
N ILE A 42 -0.94 13.19 7.96
CA ILE A 42 -1.86 12.18 7.43
C ILE A 42 -3.11 12.24 8.29
N HIS A 43 -4.24 12.61 7.67
CA HIS A 43 -5.50 12.79 8.36
C HIS A 43 -6.63 12.04 7.64
N GLU A 44 -7.82 12.03 8.24
CA GLU A 44 -8.95 11.22 7.77
C GLU A 44 -9.24 11.36 6.28
N ASN A 45 -9.23 12.61 5.79
CA ASN A 45 -9.63 12.96 4.43
C ASN A 45 -8.47 13.07 3.43
N GLY A 46 -7.20 12.91 3.86
CA GLY A 46 -6.08 13.09 2.95
C GLY A 46 -4.73 13.36 3.60
N VAL A 47 -3.90 14.08 2.84
CA VAL A 47 -2.52 14.42 3.19
C VAL A 47 -2.35 15.93 3.10
N ARG A 48 -1.76 16.51 4.13
CA ARG A 48 -1.43 17.94 4.16
C ARG A 48 0.05 18.14 4.43
N PHE A 49 0.64 19.12 3.76
CA PHE A 49 2.00 19.55 4.01
C PHE A 49 2.07 21.06 4.21
N HIS A 50 2.87 21.47 5.20
CA HIS A 50 3.21 22.85 5.46
C HIS A 50 4.71 23.02 5.64
N GLU A 51 5.36 23.79 4.75
CA GLU A 51 6.73 24.25 4.98
C GLU A 51 6.76 25.36 6.05
N SER A 52 7.70 25.25 6.99
CA SER A 52 7.83 26.18 8.13
C SER A 52 8.11 27.62 7.68
N ASN A 53 9.01 27.78 6.70
CA ASN A 53 9.55 29.08 6.31
C ASN A 53 9.03 29.60 4.96
N ASN A 54 8.12 28.88 4.30
CA ASN A 54 7.64 29.26 2.98
C ASN A 54 6.16 28.92 2.77
N ARG A 55 5.32 29.97 2.78
CA ARG A 55 3.87 29.83 2.60
C ARG A 55 3.45 29.31 1.22
N LYS A 56 4.32 29.39 0.21
CA LYS A 56 4.01 28.91 -1.16
C LYS A 56 4.06 27.39 -1.27
N HIS A 57 4.69 26.70 -0.32
CA HIS A 57 4.83 25.24 -0.30
C HIS A 57 3.91 24.70 0.78
N ARG A 58 2.61 24.92 0.54
CA ARG A 58 1.53 24.38 1.34
C ARG A 58 0.63 23.62 0.40
N TRP A 59 0.47 22.34 0.67
CA TRP A 59 -0.34 21.45 -0.14
C TRP A 59 -1.34 20.73 0.74
N ASN A 60 -2.52 20.51 0.19
CA ASN A 60 -3.59 19.79 0.85
C ASN A 60 -4.29 18.97 -0.22
N TRP A 61 -4.12 17.65 -0.16
CA TRP A 61 -4.69 16.72 -1.12
C TRP A 61 -5.71 15.86 -0.40
N ARG A 62 -6.93 15.76 -0.95
CA ARG A 62 -7.85 14.71 -0.53
C ARG A 62 -7.38 13.38 -1.11
N TRP A 63 -7.84 12.27 -0.56
CA TRP A 63 -7.52 10.94 -1.13
C TRP A 63 -7.86 10.84 -2.63
N ALA A 64 -8.97 11.42 -3.06
CA ALA A 64 -9.38 11.45 -4.46
C ALA A 64 -8.45 12.24 -5.39
N ASP A 65 -7.68 13.20 -4.83
CA ASP A 65 -6.73 14.02 -5.59
C ASP A 65 -5.36 13.31 -5.72
N ILE A 66 -5.18 12.17 -5.05
CA ILE A 66 -3.95 11.37 -5.03
C ILE A 66 -4.10 10.16 -5.97
N GLN A 67 -3.22 10.10 -6.97
CA GLN A 67 -3.11 8.95 -7.86
C GLN A 67 -2.45 7.76 -7.17
N GLN A 68 -1.44 8.02 -6.36
CA GLN A 68 -0.70 6.99 -5.65
C GLN A 68 -0.01 7.60 -4.43
N LEU A 69 -0.17 6.96 -3.28
CA LEU A 69 0.63 7.25 -2.09
C LEU A 69 1.65 6.11 -1.93
N LYS A 70 2.93 6.42 -2.11
CA LYS A 70 4.00 5.43 -1.94
C LYS A 70 4.73 5.66 -0.63
N LEU A 71 4.84 4.61 0.18
CA LEU A 71 5.51 4.64 1.47
C LEU A 71 6.79 3.82 1.42
N SER A 72 7.92 4.39 1.82
CA SER A 72 9.10 3.64 2.24
C SER A 72 9.36 3.94 3.73
N PRO A 73 10.30 3.26 4.41
CA PRO A 73 10.53 3.52 5.82
C PRO A 73 10.77 5.00 6.14
N ARG A 74 11.48 5.73 5.27
CA ARG A 74 11.90 7.12 5.55
C ARG A 74 11.40 8.17 4.57
N THR A 75 10.64 7.76 3.55
CA THR A 75 10.16 8.66 2.51
C THR A 75 8.74 8.34 2.11
N ILE A 76 7.91 9.38 1.98
CA ILE A 76 6.60 9.33 1.34
C ILE A 76 6.69 10.03 -0.01
N TRP A 77 6.05 9.44 -1.03
CA TRP A 77 5.76 10.11 -2.29
C TRP A 77 4.26 10.26 -2.48
N VAL A 78 3.82 11.48 -2.78
CA VAL A 78 2.45 11.79 -3.19
C VAL A 78 2.46 12.05 -4.70
N LEU A 79 1.86 11.16 -5.48
CA LEU A 79 1.62 11.37 -6.91
C LEU A 79 0.21 11.91 -7.10
N THR A 80 0.08 13.00 -7.85
CA THR A 80 -1.19 13.73 -8.05
C THR A 80 -1.59 13.73 -9.53
N TYR A 81 -2.81 14.16 -9.84
CA TYR A 81 -3.31 14.36 -11.21
C TYR A 81 -2.86 15.68 -11.86
N GLU A 82 -2.00 16.45 -11.21
CA GLU A 82 -1.54 17.72 -11.76
C GLU A 82 -0.40 17.53 -12.77
N ASP A 83 -0.54 18.08 -13.96
CA ASP A 83 0.53 18.04 -14.96
C ASP A 83 1.67 19.03 -14.64
N VAL A 84 2.91 18.58 -14.83
CA VAL A 84 4.08 19.46 -14.86
C VAL A 84 4.41 19.81 -16.30
N ARG A 85 3.99 21.00 -16.75
CA ARG A 85 4.20 21.49 -18.14
C ARG A 85 5.65 21.38 -18.61
N LEU A 86 6.60 21.73 -17.75
CA LEU A 86 8.04 21.66 -18.06
C LEU A 86 8.61 20.24 -18.12
N LYS A 87 7.84 19.23 -17.73
CA LYS A 87 8.20 17.80 -17.80
C LYS A 87 7.29 17.05 -18.77
N LEU A 88 6.94 17.69 -19.89
CA LEU A 88 6.14 17.11 -20.97
C LEU A 88 4.80 16.52 -20.47
N GLY A 89 4.17 17.18 -19.48
CA GLY A 89 2.88 16.75 -18.93
C GLY A 89 2.97 15.56 -17.97
N GLN A 90 4.14 15.23 -17.43
CA GLN A 90 4.22 14.23 -16.36
C GLN A 90 3.43 14.66 -15.12
N ASP A 91 2.72 13.71 -14.53
CA ASP A 91 2.05 13.84 -13.23
C ASP A 91 3.00 14.37 -12.15
N ARG A 92 2.52 15.33 -11.35
CA ARG A 92 3.29 15.98 -10.29
C ARG A 92 3.46 15.03 -9.11
N ARG A 93 4.72 14.78 -8.77
CA ARG A 93 5.13 13.98 -7.61
C ARG A 93 5.81 14.85 -6.56
N HIS A 94 5.31 14.77 -5.33
CA HIS A 94 5.92 15.37 -4.14
C HIS A 94 6.66 14.29 -3.36
N ARG A 95 7.86 14.60 -2.88
CA ARG A 95 8.69 13.70 -2.06
C ARG A 95 8.90 14.34 -0.70
N PHE A 96 8.67 13.58 0.35
CA PHE A 96 8.88 14.01 1.74
C PHE A 96 9.78 13.00 2.44
N ASP A 97 10.96 13.42 2.88
CA ASP A 97 11.89 12.59 3.65
C ASP A 97 11.82 12.97 5.14
N LEU A 98 11.76 11.99 6.03
CA LEU A 98 11.81 12.22 7.48
C LEU A 98 13.11 12.90 7.89
N THR A 99 13.01 13.97 8.68
CA THR A 99 14.17 14.64 9.31
C THR A 99 14.50 14.07 10.69
N GLY A 100 13.51 13.50 11.39
CA GLY A 100 13.66 12.88 12.72
C GLY A 100 13.95 11.37 12.70
N SER A 101 14.00 10.77 13.88
CA SER A 101 13.99 9.30 14.05
C SER A 101 12.61 8.71 13.73
N GLY A 102 12.53 7.38 13.63
CA GLY A 102 11.29 6.66 13.30
C GLY A 102 11.15 6.35 11.81
N ASP A 103 9.95 5.88 11.45
CA ASP A 103 9.58 5.49 10.11
C ASP A 103 8.08 5.73 9.83
N PHE A 104 7.61 5.32 8.65
CA PHE A 104 6.22 5.45 8.22
C PHE A 104 5.38 4.17 8.43
N GLN A 105 5.77 3.27 9.35
CA GLN A 105 4.97 2.08 9.64
C GLN A 105 3.58 2.42 10.18
N ASP A 106 3.44 3.47 10.99
CA ASP A 106 2.12 3.90 11.48
C ASP A 106 1.19 4.36 10.36
N VAL A 107 1.74 5.02 9.33
CA VAL A 107 0.97 5.39 8.13
C VAL A 107 0.53 4.14 7.36
N TRP A 108 1.41 3.15 7.23
CA TRP A 108 1.06 1.86 6.64
C TRP A 108 -0.10 1.19 7.41
N ARG A 109 0.02 1.09 8.73
CA ARG A 109 -1.01 0.47 9.59
C ARG A 109 -2.35 1.20 9.51
N LEU A 110 -2.31 2.52 9.49
CA LEU A 110 -3.50 3.37 9.39
C LEU A 110 -4.21 3.20 8.03
N LEU A 111 -3.46 3.08 6.94
CA LEU A 111 -4.01 3.19 5.58
C LEU A 111 -4.18 1.85 4.85
N ARG A 112 -3.51 0.75 5.25
CA ARG A 112 -3.55 -0.53 4.51
C ARG A 112 -4.95 -1.14 4.32
N GLY A 113 -5.92 -0.75 5.15
CA GLY A 113 -7.31 -1.22 5.03
C GLY A 113 -8.24 -0.28 4.26
N ARG A 114 -7.75 0.86 3.75
CA ARG A 114 -8.57 1.92 3.15
C ARG A 114 -8.58 1.82 1.64
N ALA A 115 -9.71 1.36 1.08
CA ALA A 115 -9.89 1.15 -0.36
C ALA A 115 -9.82 2.44 -1.19
N GLU A 116 -10.14 3.60 -0.59
CA GLU A 116 -10.03 4.91 -1.24
C GLU A 116 -8.57 5.35 -1.44
N VAL A 117 -7.61 4.70 -0.77
CA VAL A 117 -6.19 5.04 -0.85
C VAL A 117 -5.47 4.06 -1.78
N ARG A 118 -4.91 4.58 -2.87
CA ARG A 118 -4.05 3.83 -3.79
C ARG A 118 -2.65 3.73 -3.21
N LEU A 119 -2.47 2.79 -2.28
CA LEU A 119 -1.31 2.67 -1.44
C LEU A 119 -0.26 1.75 -2.07
N VAL A 120 1.00 2.19 -2.12
CA VAL A 120 2.14 1.34 -2.53
C VAL A 120 3.12 1.25 -1.37
N ALA A 121 3.29 0.05 -0.82
CA ALA A 121 4.21 -0.20 0.29
C ALA A 121 5.60 -0.65 -0.20
N ALA A 122 6.51 0.32 -0.23
CA ALA A 122 7.95 0.11 -0.36
C ALA A 122 8.64 -0.14 1.01
N LEU A 123 7.99 -0.92 1.87
CA LEU A 123 8.43 -1.35 3.21
C LEU A 123 7.88 -2.76 3.51
N ALA A 124 8.41 -3.45 4.51
CA ALA A 124 7.86 -4.72 4.98
C ALA A 124 6.74 -4.49 6.00
N ASP A 125 5.64 -5.23 5.87
CA ASP A 125 4.64 -5.39 6.94
C ASP A 125 5.16 -6.41 7.95
N THR A 126 5.44 -5.94 9.17
CA THR A 126 6.00 -6.76 10.26
C THR A 126 4.95 -7.28 11.22
N GLU A 127 3.68 -6.90 11.06
CA GLU A 127 2.60 -7.26 11.98
C GLU A 127 1.66 -8.33 11.42
N ALA A 128 1.68 -8.55 10.10
CA ALA A 128 0.84 -9.56 9.49
C ALA A 128 1.29 -10.98 9.86
N GLU A 129 0.31 -11.85 10.13
CA GLU A 129 0.58 -13.27 10.40
C GLU A 129 1.16 -13.94 9.15
N VAL A 130 2.29 -14.65 9.30
CA VAL A 130 2.99 -15.32 8.20
C VAL A 130 2.45 -16.74 8.02
N LEU A 131 1.86 -17.01 6.85
CA LEU A 131 1.34 -18.32 6.47
C LEU A 131 2.46 -19.25 5.97
N TRP A 132 3.39 -18.70 5.18
CA TRP A 132 4.59 -19.40 4.74
C TRP A 132 5.67 -18.39 4.31
N ARG A 133 6.91 -18.88 4.23
CA ARG A 133 8.07 -18.09 3.77
C ARG A 133 8.97 -18.91 2.85
N VAL A 134 9.68 -18.23 1.97
CA VAL A 134 10.71 -18.82 1.11
C VAL A 134 11.87 -17.84 0.90
N PRO A 135 13.14 -18.29 0.98
CA PRO A 135 14.29 -17.45 0.65
C PRO A 135 14.33 -17.13 -0.84
N VAL A 136 14.52 -15.85 -1.16
CA VAL A 136 14.52 -15.36 -2.54
C VAL A 136 15.62 -14.32 -2.77
N LYS A 137 15.92 -14.10 -4.04
CA LYS A 137 16.62 -12.93 -4.54
C LYS A 137 15.70 -12.17 -5.50
N LEU A 138 15.37 -10.93 -5.17
CA LEU A 138 14.72 -10.01 -6.08
C LEU A 138 15.70 -9.63 -7.20
N VAL A 139 15.32 -9.95 -8.43
CA VAL A 139 16.07 -9.62 -9.64
C VAL A 139 15.89 -8.13 -9.95
N ARG A 140 16.99 -7.47 -10.32
CA ARG A 140 17.00 -6.08 -10.75
C ARG A 140 17.80 -5.95 -12.04
N ARG A 141 17.69 -4.81 -12.72
CA ARG A 141 18.50 -4.50 -13.91
C ARG A 141 20.00 -4.65 -13.66
N PHE A 142 20.45 -4.29 -12.45
CA PHE A 142 21.82 -4.47 -12.00
C PHE A 142 21.82 -5.08 -10.59
N GLY A 143 22.57 -6.18 -10.42
CA GLY A 143 22.63 -6.93 -9.16
C GLY A 143 21.30 -7.58 -8.77
N GLY A 144 21.12 -7.84 -7.48
CA GLY A 144 19.85 -8.28 -6.91
C GLY A 144 19.84 -8.10 -5.40
N VAL A 145 18.68 -8.23 -4.79
CA VAL A 145 18.50 -8.04 -3.34
C VAL A 145 18.05 -9.36 -2.73
N GLN A 146 18.77 -9.85 -1.73
CA GLN A 146 18.39 -11.06 -1.00
C GLN A 146 17.38 -10.75 0.10
N GLY A 147 16.59 -11.76 0.45
CA GLY A 147 15.63 -11.68 1.54
C GLY A 147 14.68 -12.87 1.57
N LEU A 148 13.54 -12.66 2.22
CA LEU A 148 12.45 -13.62 2.32
C LEU A 148 11.21 -13.10 1.60
N LEU A 149 10.58 -13.96 0.81
CA LEU A 149 9.20 -13.73 0.39
C LEU A 149 8.27 -14.44 1.36
N LEU A 150 7.37 -13.67 1.96
CA LEU A 150 6.40 -14.10 2.94
C LEU A 150 5.01 -13.99 2.31
N ALA A 151 4.21 -15.05 2.40
CA ALA A 151 2.76 -14.89 2.28
C ALA A 151 2.18 -14.70 3.67
N THR A 152 1.33 -13.71 3.79
CA THR A 152 0.71 -13.31 5.05
C THR A 152 -0.81 -13.33 4.90
N THR A 153 -1.52 -13.12 6.00
CA THR A 153 -2.98 -12.97 5.98
C THR A 153 -3.45 -11.76 5.15
N HIS A 154 -2.62 -10.72 5.00
CA HIS A 154 -2.97 -9.51 4.23
C HIS A 154 -2.51 -9.55 2.78
N GLY A 155 -1.47 -10.31 2.45
CA GLY A 155 -0.82 -10.21 1.15
C GLY A 155 0.52 -10.92 1.03
N LEU A 156 1.36 -10.40 0.14
CA LEU A 156 2.76 -10.78 0.01
C LEU A 156 3.68 -9.72 0.62
N THR A 157 4.67 -10.13 1.38
CA THR A 157 5.75 -9.26 1.87
C THR A 157 7.09 -9.80 1.40
N PHE A 158 7.82 -9.02 0.59
CA PHE A 158 9.24 -9.23 0.39
C PHE A 158 10.00 -8.49 1.49
N GLN A 159 10.50 -9.23 2.47
CA GLN A 159 11.37 -8.71 3.51
C GLN A 159 12.82 -8.84 3.06
N ALA A 160 13.40 -7.73 2.59
CA ALA A 160 14.80 -7.69 2.18
C ALA A 160 15.73 -7.64 3.40
N ASP A 161 16.94 -8.18 3.24
CA ASP A 161 17.98 -8.10 4.28
C ASP A 161 18.34 -6.65 4.62
N LEU A 162 18.29 -5.76 3.60
CA LEU A 162 18.32 -4.31 3.79
C LEU A 162 16.89 -3.76 3.77
N PRO A 163 16.34 -3.25 4.90
CA PRO A 163 14.92 -2.87 5.00
C PRO A 163 14.43 -1.86 3.96
N ALA A 164 15.31 -0.98 3.46
CA ALA A 164 14.98 0.00 2.41
C ALA A 164 14.57 -0.64 1.07
N HIS A 165 14.83 -1.93 0.89
CA HIS A 165 14.45 -2.69 -0.30
C HIS A 165 13.22 -3.58 -0.11
N SER A 166 12.68 -3.66 1.10
CA SER A 166 11.49 -4.44 1.39
C SER A 166 10.25 -3.90 0.68
N ARG A 167 9.28 -4.78 0.41
CA ARG A 167 8.02 -4.45 -0.25
C ARG A 167 6.88 -5.21 0.39
N THR A 168 5.70 -4.64 0.35
CA THR A 168 4.45 -5.31 0.72
C THR A 168 3.42 -5.04 -0.37
N TRP A 169 2.66 -6.06 -0.71
CA TRP A 169 1.53 -6.01 -1.64
C TRP A 169 0.34 -6.65 -0.95
N LEU A 170 -0.76 -5.92 -0.80
CA LEU A 170 -2.01 -6.52 -0.32
C LEU A 170 -2.57 -7.43 -1.39
N TRP A 171 -3.40 -8.41 -1.01
CA TRP A 171 -4.06 -9.28 -1.97
C TRP A 171 -4.78 -8.52 -3.09
N PRO A 172 -5.57 -7.47 -2.83
CA PRO A 172 -6.25 -6.70 -3.88
C PRO A 172 -5.32 -5.88 -4.79
N ASP A 173 -4.08 -5.62 -4.36
CA ASP A 173 -3.09 -4.84 -5.12
C ASP A 173 -2.25 -5.70 -6.07
N LEU A 174 -2.39 -7.02 -5.97
CA LEU A 174 -1.73 -7.98 -6.85
C LEU A 174 -2.58 -8.18 -8.11
N ASP A 175 -1.98 -7.94 -9.27
CA ASP A 175 -2.59 -8.18 -10.56
C ASP A 175 -2.40 -9.63 -11.01
N SER A 176 -1.19 -10.16 -10.81
CA SER A 176 -0.90 -11.56 -11.18
C SER A 176 0.33 -12.10 -10.48
N VAL A 177 0.36 -13.42 -10.38
CA VAL A 177 1.52 -14.21 -9.95
C VAL A 177 1.78 -15.30 -10.99
N ALA A 178 3.02 -15.42 -11.43
CA ALA A 178 3.39 -16.34 -12.49
C ALA A 178 4.67 -17.10 -12.15
N ARG A 179 4.71 -18.37 -12.52
CA ARG A 179 5.93 -19.18 -12.50
C ARG A 179 6.57 -19.11 -13.88
N THR A 180 7.71 -18.42 -13.99
CA THR A 180 8.42 -18.22 -15.27
C THR A 180 9.59 -19.19 -15.48
N GLY A 181 9.77 -20.12 -14.54
CA GLY A 181 10.78 -21.19 -14.55
C GLY A 181 10.71 -21.99 -13.23
N PRO A 182 11.50 -23.07 -13.08
CA PRO A 182 11.38 -23.99 -11.93
C PRO A 182 11.54 -23.31 -10.56
N ALA A 183 12.42 -22.31 -10.47
CA ALA A 183 12.67 -21.53 -9.26
C ALA A 183 12.54 -20.03 -9.53
N MET A 184 11.59 -19.64 -10.39
CA MET A 184 11.33 -18.25 -10.73
C MET A 184 9.85 -17.92 -10.49
N LEU A 185 9.61 -16.90 -9.68
CA LEU A 185 8.28 -16.34 -9.43
C LEU A 185 8.27 -14.88 -9.84
N THR A 186 7.30 -14.49 -10.65
CA THR A 186 7.03 -13.10 -10.99
C THR A 186 5.75 -12.66 -10.28
N VAL A 187 5.81 -11.52 -9.61
CA VAL A 187 4.67 -10.84 -8.98
C VAL A 187 4.43 -9.54 -9.73
N THR A 188 3.22 -9.31 -10.22
CA THR A 188 2.83 -8.08 -10.92
C THR A 188 1.76 -7.35 -10.12
N THR A 189 1.88 -6.03 -10.03
CA THR A 189 1.05 -5.17 -9.17
C THR A 189 0.74 -3.84 -9.85
N TYR A 190 -0.29 -3.15 -9.36
CA TYR A 190 -0.67 -1.80 -9.76
C TYR A 190 0.22 -0.71 -9.12
N GLU A 191 1.53 -0.74 -9.38
CA GLU A 191 2.44 0.36 -9.04
C GLU A 191 2.73 1.21 -10.29
N ARG A 192 2.32 2.49 -10.28
CA ARG A 192 2.69 3.44 -11.33
C ARG A 192 4.20 3.70 -11.31
N SER A 193 4.79 3.58 -12.48
CA SER A 193 6.20 3.80 -12.75
C SER A 193 6.32 4.63 -14.04
N LEU A 194 7.20 5.62 -14.04
CA LEU A 194 7.41 6.50 -15.21
C LEU A 194 7.94 5.73 -16.43
N ALA A 195 8.51 4.54 -16.23
CA ALA A 195 9.11 3.72 -17.27
C ALA A 195 8.18 2.60 -17.76
N ASP A 196 7.09 2.30 -17.04
CA ASP A 196 6.23 1.16 -17.33
C ASP A 196 4.89 1.64 -17.89
N TYR A 197 4.63 1.31 -19.16
CA TYR A 197 3.37 1.63 -19.83
C TYR A 197 2.25 0.78 -19.19
N GLY A 198 1.14 1.40 -18.77
CA GLY A 198 -0.03 0.68 -18.25
C GLY A 198 -0.19 0.60 -16.73
N SER A 199 0.60 1.33 -15.93
CA SER A 199 0.48 1.38 -14.45
C SER A 199 0.74 0.05 -13.73
N LEU A 200 1.33 -0.92 -14.42
CA LEU A 200 1.73 -2.20 -13.85
C LEU A 200 3.23 -2.24 -13.64
N LYS A 201 3.63 -2.99 -12.61
CA LYS A 201 5.04 -3.25 -12.34
C LYS A 201 5.26 -4.68 -11.91
N SER A 202 6.26 -5.30 -12.51
CA SER A 202 6.63 -6.68 -12.26
C SER A 202 7.89 -6.80 -11.40
N PHE A 203 7.85 -7.72 -10.45
CA PHE A 203 8.94 -8.07 -9.55
C PHE A 203 9.28 -9.54 -9.76
N ALA A 204 10.46 -9.81 -10.30
CA ALA A 204 10.93 -11.17 -10.54
C ALA A 204 11.81 -11.65 -9.38
N PHE A 205 11.50 -12.82 -8.85
CA PHE A 205 12.21 -13.47 -7.76
C PHE A 205 12.86 -14.75 -8.24
N GLN A 206 14.16 -14.88 -7.98
CA GLN A 206 14.87 -16.14 -7.98
C GLN A 206 14.66 -16.80 -6.62
N LEU A 207 14.03 -17.97 -6.59
CA LEU A 207 13.84 -18.73 -5.36
C LEU A 207 15.08 -19.59 -5.11
N ARG A 208 15.48 -19.73 -3.85
CA ARG A 208 16.57 -20.64 -3.49
C ARG A 208 16.18 -22.11 -3.75
N GLU A 209 14.90 -22.43 -3.56
CA GLU A 209 14.30 -23.73 -3.85
C GLU A 209 12.96 -23.51 -4.58
N PRO A 210 12.57 -24.41 -5.51
CA PRO A 210 11.26 -24.34 -6.16
C PRO A 210 10.12 -24.23 -5.14
N LEU A 211 9.13 -23.37 -5.42
CA LEU A 211 7.93 -23.30 -4.60
C LEU A 211 7.13 -24.60 -4.80
N PRO A 212 6.77 -25.34 -3.73
CA PRO A 212 5.91 -26.50 -3.86
C PRO A 212 4.62 -26.19 -4.60
N GLU A 213 4.13 -27.14 -5.39
CA GLU A 213 3.00 -26.95 -6.30
C GLU A 213 1.74 -26.52 -5.56
N ASP A 214 1.45 -27.15 -4.42
CA ASP A 214 0.32 -26.81 -3.54
C ASP A 214 0.40 -25.35 -3.03
N ARG A 215 1.60 -24.85 -2.73
CA ARG A 215 1.79 -23.47 -2.27
C ARG A 215 1.60 -22.48 -3.41
N PHE A 216 2.12 -22.79 -4.60
CA PHE A 216 1.91 -21.95 -5.77
C PHE A 216 0.44 -21.89 -6.17
N HIS A 217 -0.26 -23.03 -6.21
CA HIS A 217 -1.68 -23.06 -6.51
C HIS A 217 -2.50 -22.26 -5.50
N ARG A 218 -2.20 -22.36 -4.20
CA ARG A 218 -2.88 -21.54 -3.18
C ARG A 218 -2.61 -20.04 -3.36
N LEU A 219 -1.37 -19.66 -3.66
CA LEU A 219 -1.01 -18.26 -3.93
C LEU A 219 -1.75 -17.73 -5.17
N TRP A 220 -1.72 -18.47 -6.27
CA TRP A 220 -2.42 -18.11 -7.49
C TRP A 220 -3.94 -18.00 -7.25
N ALA A 221 -4.53 -18.98 -6.57
CA ALA A 221 -5.94 -18.98 -6.24
C ALA A 221 -6.36 -17.76 -5.39
N GLU A 222 -5.53 -17.32 -4.44
CA GLU A 222 -5.78 -16.10 -3.66
C GLU A 222 -5.82 -14.87 -4.55
N VAL A 223 -4.83 -14.68 -5.43
CA VAL A 223 -4.82 -13.54 -6.37
C VAL A 223 -6.03 -13.59 -7.30
N GLN A 224 -6.37 -14.75 -7.86
CA GLN A 224 -7.55 -14.88 -8.73
C GLN A 224 -8.87 -14.58 -8.00
N ARG A 225 -9.01 -14.96 -6.72
CA ARG A 225 -10.22 -14.63 -5.93
C ARG A 225 -10.47 -13.12 -5.88
N GLN A 226 -9.41 -12.32 -5.78
CA GLN A 226 -9.52 -10.85 -5.74
C GLN A 226 -10.05 -10.28 -7.07
N HIS A 227 -9.79 -10.97 -8.19
CA HIS A 227 -10.33 -10.62 -9.50
C HIS A 227 -11.75 -11.19 -9.76
N GLY A 228 -12.43 -11.69 -8.74
CA GLY A 228 -13.81 -12.19 -8.86
C GLY A 228 -13.92 -13.59 -9.47
N LEU A 229 -12.81 -14.30 -9.69
CA LEU A 229 -12.86 -15.73 -10.00
C LEU A 229 -13.32 -16.49 -8.77
N LYS A 230 -14.61 -16.84 -8.76
CA LYS A 230 -15.12 -17.91 -7.91
C LYS A 230 -14.57 -19.21 -8.49
N LEU A 231 -13.50 -19.72 -7.89
CA LEU A 231 -13.11 -21.11 -8.13
C LEU A 231 -14.31 -21.96 -7.70
N LEU A 232 -14.93 -22.63 -8.66
CA LEU A 232 -15.85 -23.72 -8.36
C LEU A 232 -15.00 -24.74 -7.62
N THR A 233 -15.07 -24.75 -6.29
CA THR A 233 -14.71 -25.94 -5.54
C THR A 233 -15.76 -26.97 -5.93
N ASP A 234 -15.46 -27.73 -6.98
CA ASP A 234 -16.29 -28.86 -7.36
C ASP A 234 -16.37 -29.79 -6.16
N ASP A 235 -17.60 -30.04 -5.76
CA ASP A 235 -18.02 -31.05 -4.82
C ASP A 235 -17.43 -32.40 -5.23
N ALA A 236 -16.25 -32.72 -4.69
CA ALA A 236 -15.72 -34.08 -4.56
C ALA A 236 -16.56 -34.91 -3.56
N LYS A 237 -17.89 -34.84 -3.68
CA LYS A 237 -18.91 -35.62 -2.96
C LYS A 237 -20.04 -36.10 -3.89
N ARG A 238 -19.77 -36.26 -5.19
CA ARG A 238 -20.62 -37.07 -6.10
C ARG A 238 -19.85 -38.22 -6.74
N SER A 239 -19.20 -39.00 -5.90
CA SER A 239 -18.82 -40.38 -6.18
C SER A 239 -18.87 -41.16 -4.87
N ASN A 240 -20.06 -41.22 -4.27
CA ASN A 240 -20.49 -42.28 -3.34
C ASN A 240 -21.95 -42.05 -2.94
N VAL A 241 -22.86 -42.23 -3.90
CA VAL A 241 -24.14 -42.88 -3.61
C VAL A 241 -24.32 -43.91 -4.72
N GLN A 242 -24.57 -45.13 -4.26
CA GLN A 242 -24.79 -46.37 -5.01
C GLN A 242 -25.92 -46.25 -6.03
#